data_AF-A0A401KCE8-F1
#
_entry.id   AF-A0A401KCE8-F1
#
_cell.length_a   1.000
_cell.length_b   1.000
_cell.length_c   1.000
_cell.angle_alpha   90.00
_cell.angle_beta   90.00
_cell.angle_gamma   90.00
#
_symmetry.space_group_name_H-M   'P 1'
#
loop_
_entity.id
_entity.type
_entity.pdbx_description
1 polymer ?
#
loop_
_entity_poly.entity_id
_entity_poly.type
_entity_poly.pdbx_seq_one_letter_code
_entity_poly.pdbx_strand_id
1 'polypeptide(L)'
;MPKLTISSAKKISMNQSLTQPDPFERHRAFRDAMHGQIPPQLLELALTDDFEPTRLLALRFAGQVEFTPAQKVRAMTDDADKVRAAAIQCFGHELPPEEHAKTLFDSSELVRRNAVCVRPLTDRQRIAMLADPSSAVRAQVVSLGHLTPAQHDEALVDPDWLVRARAVELGGLTKSQLDRAMLDESRQVREAAEAQGGKKTIRGSLRDLLYRARNAGLA
;
A
#
# COMPACT_ATOMS: atom_id res chain seq x y z
N MET A 1 29.90 -29.38 9.30
CA MET A 1 29.92 -28.16 8.46
C MET A 1 30.97 -27.20 8.99
N PRO A 2 31.92 -26.72 8.18
CA PRO A 2 32.95 -25.80 8.63
C PRO A 2 32.35 -24.41 8.90
N LYS A 3 32.59 -23.86 10.10
CA LYS A 3 32.29 -22.45 10.41
C LYS A 3 33.27 -21.59 9.60
N LEU A 4 32.77 -20.83 8.64
CA LEU A 4 33.55 -19.82 7.91
C LEU A 4 33.97 -18.72 8.90
N THR A 5 35.20 -18.78 9.40
CA THR A 5 35.79 -17.73 10.24
C THR A 5 36.21 -16.56 9.37
N ILE A 6 35.45 -15.45 9.43
CA ILE A 6 35.82 -14.19 8.76
C ILE A 6 37.06 -13.61 9.44
N SER A 7 38.12 -13.32 8.67
CA SER A 7 39.37 -12.78 9.20
C SER A 7 39.19 -11.37 9.79
N SER A 8 40.01 -11.02 10.80
CA SER A 8 39.95 -9.73 11.49
C SER A 8 40.17 -8.52 10.55
N ALA A 9 41.01 -8.66 9.53
CA ALA A 9 41.23 -7.61 8.53
C ALA A 9 39.98 -7.33 7.68
N LYS A 10 39.21 -8.37 7.34
CA LYS A 10 37.97 -8.24 6.59
C LYS A 10 36.88 -7.56 7.43
N LYS A 11 36.83 -7.80 8.74
CA LYS A 11 35.93 -7.09 9.67
C LYS A 11 36.27 -5.59 9.79
N ILE A 12 37.55 -5.24 9.85
CA ILE A 12 37.98 -3.82 9.96
C ILE A 12 37.63 -3.04 8.68
N SER A 13 37.93 -3.63 7.50
CA SER A 13 37.59 -3.02 6.21
C SER A 13 36.09 -2.84 6.00
N MET A 14 35.28 -3.80 6.48
CA MET A 14 33.82 -3.74 6.41
C MET A 14 33.25 -2.61 7.29
N ASN A 15 33.73 -2.45 8.53
CA ASN A 15 33.29 -1.37 9.40
C ASN A 15 33.62 0.02 8.83
N GLN A 16 34.79 0.18 8.20
CA GLN A 16 35.13 1.44 7.54
C GLN A 16 34.20 1.74 6.35
N SER A 17 33.77 0.72 5.61
CA SER A 17 32.89 0.87 4.45
C SER A 17 31.45 1.23 4.84
N LEU A 18 30.99 0.74 5.99
CA LEU A 18 29.66 1.00 6.55
C LEU A 18 29.53 2.39 7.20
N THR A 19 30.64 3.11 7.37
CA THR A 19 30.65 4.48 7.91
C THR A 19 31.19 5.50 6.90
N GLN A 20 31.24 5.15 5.61
CA GLN A 20 31.71 6.07 4.57
C GLN A 20 30.79 7.29 4.46
N PRO A 21 31.33 8.50 4.22
CA PRO A 21 30.50 9.70 4.06
C PRO A 21 29.56 9.64 2.85
N ASP A 22 30.00 9.04 1.74
CA ASP A 22 29.16 8.88 0.56
C ASP A 22 28.02 7.89 0.81
N PRO A 23 26.74 8.32 0.76
CA PRO A 23 25.60 7.44 0.99
C PRO A 23 25.51 6.30 -0.03
N PHE A 24 26.01 6.46 -1.26
CA PHE A 24 25.92 5.40 -2.28
C PHE A 24 26.93 4.28 -2.03
N GLU A 25 28.18 4.61 -1.73
CA GLU A 25 29.19 3.64 -1.31
C GLU A 25 28.79 2.93 0.00
N ARG A 26 28.30 3.69 0.98
CA ARG A 26 27.82 3.14 2.25
C ARG A 26 26.64 2.19 2.05
N HIS A 27 25.65 2.58 1.23
CA HIS A 27 24.52 1.72 0.86
C HIS A 27 24.98 0.44 0.14
N ARG A 28 25.97 0.54 -0.77
CA ARG A 28 26.57 -0.64 -1.41
C ARG A 28 27.21 -1.55 -0.38
N ALA A 29 27.96 -0.99 0.57
CA ALA A 29 28.56 -1.76 1.65
C ALA A 29 27.50 -2.48 2.51
N PHE A 30 26.38 -1.82 2.85
CA PHE A 30 25.26 -2.46 3.52
C PHE A 30 24.67 -3.61 2.71
N ARG A 31 24.46 -3.41 1.41
CA ARG A 31 23.93 -4.44 0.52
C ARG A 31 24.83 -5.67 0.50
N ASP A 32 26.13 -5.48 0.27
CA ASP A 32 27.11 -6.57 0.24
C ASP A 32 27.21 -7.27 1.60
N ALA A 33 27.11 -6.50 2.69
CA ALA A 33 27.10 -7.01 4.05
C ALA A 33 25.86 -7.86 4.38
N MET A 34 24.68 -7.44 3.93
CA MET A 34 23.42 -8.09 4.25
C MET A 34 23.16 -9.37 3.43
N HIS A 35 23.91 -9.61 2.34
CA HIS A 35 23.89 -10.89 1.64
C HIS A 35 24.54 -12.05 2.42
N GLY A 36 25.17 -11.78 3.57
CA GLY A 36 25.71 -12.78 4.49
C GLY A 36 24.80 -13.11 5.69
N GLN A 37 25.36 -13.67 6.77
CA GLN A 37 24.66 -13.70 8.06
C GLN A 37 24.58 -12.28 8.61
N ILE A 38 23.36 -11.72 8.65
CA ILE A 38 23.10 -10.34 9.06
C ILE A 38 23.24 -10.22 10.59
N PRO A 39 24.26 -9.49 11.09
CA PRO A 39 24.36 -9.24 12.52
C PRO A 39 23.26 -8.26 12.95
N PRO A 40 22.62 -8.43 14.13
CA PRO A 40 21.62 -7.48 14.62
C PRO A 40 22.11 -6.02 14.70
N GLN A 41 23.40 -5.82 14.96
CA GLN A 41 24.02 -4.48 14.99
C GLN A 41 24.04 -3.81 13.61
N LEU A 42 24.14 -4.59 12.54
CA LEU A 42 24.13 -4.08 11.17
C LEU A 42 22.73 -3.58 10.79
N LEU A 43 21.67 -4.23 11.27
CA LEU A 43 20.29 -3.77 11.09
C LEU A 43 20.06 -2.44 11.80
N GLU A 44 20.52 -2.31 13.05
CA GLU A 44 20.39 -1.03 13.77
C GLU A 44 21.09 0.08 13.00
N LEU A 45 22.34 -0.14 12.59
CA LEU A 45 23.10 0.87 11.85
C LEU A 45 22.39 1.27 10.55
N ALA A 46 21.87 0.29 9.80
CA ALA A 46 21.15 0.53 8.55
C ALA A 46 19.83 1.30 8.77
N LEU A 47 19.08 1.00 9.84
CA LEU A 47 17.82 1.68 10.16
C LEU A 47 18.01 3.10 10.68
N THR A 48 19.20 3.43 11.18
CA THR A 48 19.56 4.78 11.62
C THR A 48 20.30 5.60 10.56
N ASP A 49 20.56 5.00 9.39
CA ASP A 49 21.28 5.65 8.32
C ASP A 49 20.49 6.86 7.81
N ASP A 50 21.16 7.97 7.48
CA ASP A 50 20.50 9.17 6.96
C ASP A 50 19.94 8.94 5.54
N PHE A 51 20.45 7.95 4.82
CA PHE A 51 20.03 7.61 3.47
C PHE A 51 18.83 6.67 3.44
N GLU A 52 17.66 7.18 3.00
CA GLU A 52 16.39 6.43 2.90
C GLU A 52 16.55 5.04 2.23
N PRO A 53 17.26 4.88 1.09
CA PRO A 53 17.44 3.57 0.46
C PRO A 53 18.14 2.53 1.35
N THR A 54 18.99 2.95 2.28
CA THR A 54 19.65 2.05 3.23
C THR A 54 18.66 1.58 4.30
N ARG A 55 17.81 2.49 4.82
CA ARG A 55 16.74 2.12 5.76
C ARG A 55 15.73 1.17 5.13
N LEU A 56 15.34 1.44 3.88
CA LEU A 56 14.48 0.54 3.09
C LEU A 56 15.14 -0.82 2.84
N LEU A 57 16.44 -0.85 2.57
CA LEU A 57 17.19 -2.10 2.39
C LEU A 57 17.12 -2.97 3.64
N ALA A 58 17.24 -2.39 4.84
CA ALA A 58 17.11 -3.13 6.10
C ALA A 58 15.74 -3.85 6.18
N LEU A 59 14.65 -3.15 5.84
CA LEU A 59 13.29 -3.70 5.87
C LEU A 59 13.06 -4.84 4.88
N ARG A 60 13.84 -4.94 3.78
CA ARG A 60 13.74 -6.08 2.85
C ARG A 60 14.12 -7.42 3.48
N PHE A 61 14.83 -7.40 4.60
CA PHE A 61 15.20 -8.58 5.36
C PHE A 61 14.21 -8.92 6.47
N ALA A 62 13.12 -8.15 6.62
CA ALA A 62 12.02 -8.54 7.50
C ALA A 62 11.53 -9.95 7.14
N GLY A 63 11.41 -10.83 8.14
CA GLY A 63 11.08 -12.25 7.97
C GLY A 63 12.29 -13.18 7.80
N GLN A 64 13.48 -12.65 7.49
CA GLN A 64 14.74 -13.41 7.50
C GLN A 64 15.53 -13.20 8.81
N VAL A 65 15.32 -12.05 9.44
CA VAL A 65 15.93 -11.67 10.71
C VAL A 65 14.87 -11.15 11.66
N GLU A 66 15.12 -11.37 12.95
CA GLU A 66 14.26 -10.87 14.00
C GLU A 66 14.61 -9.42 14.33
N PHE A 67 13.65 -8.52 14.08
CA PHE A 67 13.75 -7.12 14.48
C PHE A 67 13.33 -6.99 15.95
N THR A 68 14.10 -6.22 16.72
CA THR A 68 13.70 -5.88 18.09
C THR A 68 12.46 -4.96 18.07
N PRO A 69 11.67 -4.93 19.16
CA PRO A 69 10.54 -4.00 19.26
C PRO A 69 10.94 -2.54 19.01
N ALA A 70 12.10 -2.10 19.51
CA ALA A 70 12.60 -0.75 19.30
C ALA A 70 12.89 -0.45 17.82
N GLN A 71 13.45 -1.42 17.10
CA GLN A 71 13.71 -1.29 15.66
C GLN A 71 12.41 -1.20 14.84
N LYS A 72 11.41 -2.01 15.19
CA LYS A 72 10.09 -1.96 14.55
C LYS A 72 9.44 -0.60 14.74
N VAL A 73 9.39 -0.11 15.99
CA VAL A 73 8.84 1.21 16.30
C VAL A 73 9.57 2.31 15.53
N ARG A 74 10.91 2.32 15.56
CA ARG A 74 11.72 3.29 14.82
C ARG A 74 11.35 3.32 13.34
N ALA A 75 11.28 2.16 12.69
CA ALA A 75 10.95 2.08 11.27
C ALA A 75 9.51 2.54 10.96
N MET A 76 8.55 2.25 11.84
CA MET A 76 7.15 2.67 11.68
C MET A 76 6.94 4.17 11.96
N THR A 77 7.86 4.81 12.69
CA THR A 77 7.85 6.25 12.97
C THR A 77 8.94 7.02 12.22
N ASP A 78 9.52 6.43 11.17
CA ASP A 78 10.58 7.06 10.36
C ASP A 78 10.08 8.36 9.71
N ASP A 79 10.96 9.34 9.49
CA ASP A 79 10.58 10.59 8.84
C ASP A 79 10.18 10.37 7.37
N ALA A 80 10.81 9.39 6.69
CA ALA A 80 10.51 9.04 5.32
C ALA A 80 9.27 8.15 5.25
N ASP A 81 8.25 8.62 4.52
CA ASP A 81 6.98 7.92 4.40
C ASP A 81 7.08 6.55 3.71
N LYS A 82 8.00 6.38 2.76
CA LYS A 82 8.30 5.08 2.16
C LYS A 82 8.85 4.07 3.16
N VAL A 83 9.67 4.53 4.11
CA VAL A 83 10.21 3.67 5.17
C VAL A 83 9.08 3.28 6.12
N ARG A 84 8.27 4.25 6.57
CA ARG A 84 7.07 3.95 7.38
C ARG A 84 6.15 2.97 6.68
N ALA A 85 5.82 3.21 5.42
CA ALA A 85 4.95 2.35 4.63
C ALA A 85 5.48 0.92 4.49
N ALA A 86 6.77 0.77 4.20
CA ALA A 86 7.42 -0.54 4.17
C ALA A 86 7.40 -1.22 5.55
N ALA A 87 7.66 -0.47 6.62
CA ALA A 87 7.61 -1.00 7.99
C ALA A 87 6.21 -1.46 8.38
N ILE A 88 5.16 -0.73 7.98
CA ILE A 88 3.76 -1.12 8.19
C ILE A 88 3.42 -2.41 7.42
N GLN A 89 3.91 -2.59 6.19
CA GLN A 89 3.75 -3.86 5.48
C GLN A 89 4.44 -5.02 6.21
N CYS A 90 5.65 -4.80 6.72
CA CYS A 90 6.44 -5.84 7.39
C CYS A 90 5.88 -6.20 8.77
N PHE A 91 5.55 -5.21 9.59
CA PHE A 91 5.31 -5.37 11.03
C PHE A 91 3.94 -4.91 11.49
N GLY A 92 3.14 -4.27 10.64
CA GLY A 92 1.88 -3.66 11.05
C GLY A 92 0.89 -4.67 11.65
N HIS A 93 0.99 -5.95 11.27
CA HIS A 93 0.12 -7.01 11.78
C HIS A 93 0.40 -7.30 13.27
N GLU A 94 1.60 -6.97 13.75
CA GLU A 94 2.02 -7.10 15.14
C GLU A 94 1.57 -5.92 16.02
N LEU A 95 1.11 -4.81 15.42
CA LEU A 95 0.69 -3.64 16.17
C LEU A 95 -0.56 -3.93 17.02
N PRO A 96 -0.60 -3.42 18.27
CA PRO A 96 -1.85 -3.31 19.01
C PRO A 96 -2.91 -2.57 18.18
N PRO A 97 -4.21 -2.90 18.32
CA PRO A 97 -5.28 -2.25 17.58
C PRO A 97 -5.26 -0.72 17.67
N GLU A 98 -4.98 -0.15 18.84
CA GLU A 98 -4.90 1.30 19.04
C GLU A 98 -3.74 1.97 18.28
N GLU A 99 -2.58 1.31 18.20
CA GLU A 99 -1.43 1.84 17.45
C GLU A 99 -1.65 1.69 15.96
N HIS A 100 -2.22 0.56 15.52
CA HIS A 100 -2.62 0.37 14.14
C HIS A 100 -3.60 1.45 13.68
N ALA A 101 -4.56 1.83 14.53
CA ALA A 101 -5.53 2.87 14.19
C ALA A 101 -4.85 4.22 13.86
N LYS A 102 -3.73 4.56 14.50
CA LYS A 102 -2.98 5.79 14.18
C LYS A 102 -2.42 5.76 12.76
N THR A 103 -1.98 4.59 12.28
CA THR A 103 -1.38 4.41 10.94
C THR A 103 -2.41 4.60 9.82
N LEU A 104 -3.69 4.35 10.10
CA LEU A 104 -4.80 4.65 9.19
C LEU A 104 -5.01 6.16 8.99
N PHE A 105 -4.44 7.01 9.84
CA PHE A 105 -4.54 8.47 9.76
C PHE A 105 -3.16 9.14 9.61
N ASP A 106 -2.15 8.41 9.11
CA ASP A 106 -0.84 8.97 8.79
C ASP A 106 -0.96 10.08 7.72
N SER A 107 -0.07 11.07 7.77
CA SER A 107 -0.07 12.17 6.80
C SER A 107 0.20 11.69 5.37
N SER A 108 0.97 10.63 5.19
CA SER A 108 1.25 10.05 3.88
C SER A 108 0.14 9.09 3.43
N GLU A 109 -0.37 9.33 2.24
CA GLU A 109 -1.28 8.41 1.55
C GLU A 109 -0.70 6.99 1.48
N LEU A 110 0.60 6.86 1.18
CA LEU A 110 1.24 5.56 1.00
C LEU A 110 1.20 4.75 2.28
N VAL A 111 1.38 5.40 3.44
CA VAL A 111 1.28 4.74 4.74
C VAL A 111 -0.15 4.30 5.01
N ARG A 112 -1.13 5.21 4.85
CA ARG A 112 -2.55 4.89 5.07
C ARG A 112 -3.03 3.73 4.19
N ARG A 113 -2.66 3.74 2.90
CA ARG A 113 -3.01 2.67 1.95
C ARG A 113 -2.46 1.32 2.39
N ASN A 114 -1.22 1.29 2.90
CA ASN A 114 -0.64 0.06 3.41
C ASN A 114 -1.27 -0.39 4.73
N ALA A 115 -1.56 0.54 5.63
CA ALA A 115 -2.24 0.25 6.88
C ALA A 115 -3.59 -0.44 6.63
N VAL A 116 -4.39 0.03 5.66
CA VAL A 116 -5.67 -0.59 5.28
C VAL A 116 -5.53 -2.07 4.91
N CYS A 117 -4.39 -2.51 4.36
CA CYS A 117 -4.16 -3.89 3.93
C CYS A 117 -3.64 -4.82 5.03
N VAL A 118 -3.19 -4.28 6.16
CA VAL A 118 -2.48 -5.05 7.20
C VAL A 118 -3.43 -5.95 7.99
N ARG A 119 -4.67 -5.49 8.21
CA ARG A 119 -5.68 -6.25 8.95
C ARG A 119 -7.10 -5.84 8.56
N PRO A 120 -8.10 -6.66 8.85
CA PRO A 120 -9.49 -6.29 8.64
C PRO A 120 -9.85 -5.01 9.40
N LEU A 121 -10.49 -4.08 8.71
CA LEU A 121 -11.00 -2.85 9.30
C LEU A 121 -12.30 -3.15 10.08
N THR A 122 -12.43 -2.52 11.25
CA THR A 122 -13.74 -2.39 11.91
C THR A 122 -14.68 -1.55 11.05
N ASP A 123 -15.99 -1.67 11.24
CA ASP A 123 -16.97 -0.88 10.48
C ASP A 123 -16.74 0.63 10.63
N ARG A 124 -16.38 1.10 11.84
CA ARG A 124 -16.07 2.51 12.09
C ARG A 124 -14.82 2.97 11.33
N GLN A 125 -13.76 2.16 11.33
CA GLN A 125 -12.55 2.48 10.56
C GLN A 125 -12.83 2.45 9.06
N ARG A 126 -13.61 1.49 8.59
CA ARG A 126 -14.00 1.37 7.18
C ARG A 126 -14.76 2.62 6.70
N ILE A 127 -15.76 3.08 7.46
CA ILE A 127 -16.47 4.33 7.16
C ILE A 127 -15.49 5.51 7.11
N ALA A 128 -14.60 5.64 8.11
CA ALA A 128 -13.61 6.71 8.11
C ALA A 128 -12.66 6.66 6.90
N MET A 129 -12.26 5.46 6.47
CA MET A 129 -11.34 5.27 5.33
C MET A 129 -12.03 5.34 3.97
N LEU A 130 -13.35 5.11 3.90
CA LEU A 130 -14.16 5.46 2.73
C LEU A 130 -14.35 6.98 2.59
N ALA A 131 -14.08 7.76 3.64
CA ALA A 131 -14.03 9.22 3.59
C ALA A 131 -12.59 9.78 3.45
N ASP A 132 -11.59 8.93 3.21
CA ASP A 132 -10.19 9.37 3.06
C ASP A 132 -10.06 10.37 1.90
N PRO A 133 -9.24 11.44 2.03
CA PRO A 133 -9.05 12.40 0.94
C PRO A 133 -8.47 11.77 -0.33
N SER A 134 -7.69 10.69 -0.23
CA SER A 134 -7.12 10.00 -1.38
C SER A 134 -8.07 8.94 -1.93
N SER A 135 -8.39 9.05 -3.22
CA SER A 135 -9.16 8.01 -3.92
C SER A 135 -8.43 6.67 -4.00
N ALA A 136 -7.09 6.66 -3.94
CA ALA A 136 -6.32 5.42 -3.91
C ALA A 136 -6.54 4.66 -2.60
N VAL A 137 -6.63 5.36 -1.47
CA VAL A 137 -6.97 4.75 -0.17
C VAL A 137 -8.41 4.25 -0.19
N ARG A 138 -9.37 5.08 -0.62
CA ARG A 138 -10.78 4.68 -0.71
C ARG A 138 -10.98 3.45 -1.61
N ALA A 139 -10.35 3.42 -2.79
CA ALA A 139 -10.40 2.29 -3.71
C ALA A 139 -9.79 1.02 -3.09
N GLN A 140 -8.71 1.16 -2.30
CA GLN A 140 -8.12 0.04 -1.57
C GLN A 140 -9.08 -0.52 -0.53
N VAL A 141 -9.76 0.34 0.25
CA VAL A 141 -10.76 -0.06 1.25
C VAL A 141 -11.90 -0.85 0.60
N VAL A 142 -12.41 -0.36 -0.54
CA VAL A 142 -13.45 -1.05 -1.31
C VAL A 142 -12.96 -2.42 -1.80
N SER A 143 -11.72 -2.48 -2.30
CA SER A 143 -11.15 -3.71 -2.88
C SER A 143 -10.92 -4.83 -1.85
N LEU A 144 -10.75 -4.52 -0.57
CA LEU A 144 -10.53 -5.52 0.48
C LEU A 144 -11.81 -6.27 0.90
N GLY A 145 -12.96 -5.93 0.32
CA GLY A 145 -14.21 -6.67 0.46
C GLY A 145 -14.91 -6.51 1.81
N HIS A 146 -16.16 -6.96 1.88
CA HIS A 146 -17.10 -6.83 3.02
C HIS A 146 -17.69 -5.43 3.22
N LEU A 147 -18.15 -4.80 2.14
CA LEU A 147 -18.98 -3.60 2.28
C LEU A 147 -20.41 -4.01 2.67
N THR A 148 -20.99 -3.29 3.63
CA THR A 148 -22.44 -3.34 3.84
C THR A 148 -23.15 -2.72 2.63
N PRO A 149 -24.46 -3.00 2.41
CA PRO A 149 -25.20 -2.37 1.31
C PRO A 149 -25.12 -0.83 1.32
N ALA A 150 -25.13 -0.21 2.52
CA ALA A 150 -24.98 1.22 2.67
C ALA A 150 -23.58 1.73 2.26
N GLN A 151 -22.52 1.00 2.63
CA GLN A 151 -21.15 1.31 2.21
C GLN A 151 -20.95 1.08 0.71
N HIS A 152 -21.64 0.12 0.10
CA HIS A 152 -21.70 -0.03 -1.35
C HIS A 152 -22.33 1.18 -2.02
N ASP A 153 -23.46 1.67 -1.50
CA ASP A 153 -24.11 2.86 -2.04
C ASP A 153 -23.21 4.09 -1.95
N GLU A 154 -22.48 4.27 -0.85
CA GLU A 154 -21.49 5.33 -0.67
C GLU A 154 -20.35 5.21 -1.71
N ALA A 155 -19.77 4.02 -1.86
CA ALA A 155 -18.69 3.79 -2.82
C ALA A 155 -19.14 3.95 -4.29
N LEU A 156 -20.40 3.66 -4.61
CA LEU A 156 -20.98 3.83 -5.94
C LEU A 156 -21.29 5.28 -6.31
N VAL A 157 -21.26 6.21 -5.35
CA VAL A 157 -21.41 7.65 -5.60
C VAL A 157 -20.10 8.43 -5.37
N ASP A 158 -18.99 7.72 -5.16
CA ASP A 158 -17.67 8.34 -4.99
C ASP A 158 -17.34 9.23 -6.20
N PRO A 159 -16.75 10.42 -6.00
CA PRO A 159 -16.36 11.29 -7.11
C PRO A 159 -15.33 10.63 -8.05
N ASP A 160 -14.50 9.72 -7.56
CA ASP A 160 -13.49 9.03 -8.36
C ASP A 160 -14.05 7.75 -9.00
N TRP A 161 -13.94 7.67 -10.32
CA TRP A 161 -14.46 6.53 -11.08
C TRP A 161 -13.80 5.21 -10.70
N LEU A 162 -12.55 5.21 -10.23
CA LEU A 162 -11.83 4.01 -9.83
C LEU A 162 -12.48 3.39 -8.59
N VAL A 163 -12.86 4.21 -7.62
CA VAL A 163 -13.58 3.75 -6.41
C VAL A 163 -14.92 3.14 -6.79
N ARG A 164 -15.69 3.83 -7.64
CA ARG A 164 -16.97 3.34 -8.16
C ARG A 164 -16.81 2.02 -8.91
N ALA A 165 -15.79 1.90 -9.77
CA ALA A 165 -15.53 0.69 -10.53
C ALA A 165 -15.17 -0.48 -9.61
N ARG A 166 -14.32 -0.27 -8.61
CA ARG A 166 -14.00 -1.29 -7.59
C ARG A 166 -15.23 -1.75 -6.81
N ALA A 167 -16.15 -0.83 -6.50
CA ALA A 167 -17.38 -1.15 -5.79
C ALA A 167 -18.29 -2.05 -6.63
N VAL A 168 -18.29 -1.87 -7.95
CA VAL A 168 -19.00 -2.76 -8.88
C VAL A 168 -18.30 -4.11 -9.01
N GLU A 169 -16.98 -4.11 -9.21
CA GLU A 169 -16.18 -5.33 -9.36
C GLU A 169 -16.25 -6.26 -8.15
N LEU A 170 -16.41 -5.70 -6.94
CA LEU A 170 -16.58 -6.47 -5.71
C LEU A 170 -17.83 -7.39 -5.75
N GLY A 171 -18.83 -7.05 -6.58
CA GLY A 171 -20.06 -7.82 -6.72
C GLY A 171 -21.04 -7.60 -5.56
N GLY A 172 -22.05 -8.47 -5.44
CA GLY A 172 -23.07 -8.38 -4.39
C GLY A 172 -24.05 -7.21 -4.53
N LEU A 173 -24.01 -6.51 -5.68
CA LEU A 173 -24.91 -5.39 -5.95
C LEU A 173 -26.36 -5.84 -6.09
N THR A 174 -27.26 -5.03 -5.54
CA THR A 174 -28.69 -5.13 -5.88
C THR A 174 -28.90 -4.76 -7.35
N LYS A 175 -30.01 -5.23 -7.94
CA LYS A 175 -30.38 -4.86 -9.31
C LYS A 175 -30.42 -3.34 -9.52
N SER A 176 -30.95 -2.59 -8.56
CA SER A 176 -31.02 -1.12 -8.63
C SER A 176 -29.63 -0.47 -8.65
N GLN A 177 -28.69 -0.98 -7.83
CA GLN A 177 -27.30 -0.51 -7.82
C GLN A 177 -26.59 -0.83 -9.14
N LEU A 178 -26.81 -2.04 -9.68
CA LEU A 178 -26.26 -2.45 -10.97
C LEU A 178 -26.82 -1.60 -12.12
N ASP A 179 -28.12 -1.34 -12.14
CA ASP A 179 -28.77 -0.48 -13.13
C ASP A 179 -28.23 0.96 -13.06
N ARG A 180 -27.94 1.48 -11.85
CA ARG A 180 -27.29 2.78 -11.65
C ARG A 180 -25.86 2.79 -12.21
N ALA A 181 -25.06 1.75 -11.94
CA ALA A 181 -23.69 1.62 -12.45
C ALA A 181 -23.64 1.51 -14.00
N MET A 182 -24.63 0.87 -14.62
CA MET A 182 -24.79 0.86 -16.09
C MET A 182 -25.07 2.25 -16.69
N LEU A 183 -25.49 3.20 -15.86
CA LEU A 183 -25.72 4.60 -16.21
C LEU A 183 -24.62 5.52 -15.69
N ASP A 184 -23.48 4.99 -15.25
CA ASP A 184 -22.34 5.80 -14.82
C ASP A 184 -21.81 6.65 -15.99
N GLU A 185 -21.12 7.74 -15.70
CA GLU A 185 -20.42 8.57 -16.68
C GLU A 185 -19.14 7.91 -17.18
N SER A 186 -18.46 7.16 -16.31
CA SER A 186 -17.23 6.45 -16.61
C SER A 186 -17.53 5.18 -17.39
N ARG A 187 -16.78 4.98 -18.48
CA ARG A 187 -16.87 3.75 -19.29
C ARG A 187 -16.45 2.54 -18.48
N GLN A 188 -15.40 2.66 -17.67
CA GLN A 188 -14.84 1.57 -16.87
C GLN A 188 -15.86 1.06 -15.84
N VAL A 189 -16.62 1.97 -15.23
CA VAL A 189 -17.70 1.59 -14.29
C VAL A 189 -18.81 0.84 -15.02
N ARG A 190 -19.20 1.30 -16.22
CA ARG A 190 -20.21 0.60 -17.04
C ARG A 190 -19.74 -0.77 -17.50
N GLU A 191 -18.47 -0.91 -17.90
CA GLU A 191 -17.88 -2.21 -18.29
C GLU A 191 -17.83 -3.17 -17.11
N ALA A 192 -17.46 -2.70 -15.91
CA ALA A 192 -17.53 -3.49 -14.69
C ALA A 192 -18.97 -3.95 -14.40
N ALA A 193 -19.95 -3.07 -14.59
CA ALA A 193 -21.36 -3.39 -14.37
C ALA A 193 -21.89 -4.42 -15.38
N GLU A 194 -21.50 -4.31 -16.66
CA GLU A 194 -21.82 -5.31 -17.67
C GLU A 194 -21.22 -6.69 -17.30
N ALA A 195 -19.97 -6.72 -16.82
CA ALA A 195 -19.31 -7.94 -16.37
C ALA A 195 -20.03 -8.61 -15.16
N GLN A 196 -20.69 -7.81 -14.32
CA GLN A 196 -21.50 -8.28 -13.19
C GLN A 196 -22.95 -8.66 -13.59
N GLY A 197 -23.24 -8.77 -14.90
CA GLY A 197 -24.54 -9.17 -15.42
C GLY A 197 -25.50 -8.02 -15.70
N GLY A 198 -25.01 -6.78 -15.70
CA GLY A 198 -25.79 -5.61 -16.11
C GLY A 198 -26.17 -5.69 -17.58
N LYS A 199 -27.45 -5.47 -17.90
CA LYS A 199 -27.90 -5.46 -19.30
C LYS A 199 -27.60 -4.10 -19.93
N LYS A 200 -26.99 -4.11 -21.11
CA LYS A 200 -26.80 -2.89 -21.91
C LYS A 200 -28.13 -2.17 -22.09
N THR A 201 -28.19 -0.93 -21.64
CA THR A 201 -29.32 -0.04 -21.89
C THR A 201 -29.06 0.76 -23.17
N ILE A 202 -30.13 1.20 -23.85
CA ILE A 202 -30.02 2.12 -25.00
C ILE A 202 -29.25 3.37 -24.58
N ARG A 203 -29.54 3.90 -23.39
CA ARG A 203 -28.87 5.06 -22.82
C ARG A 203 -27.38 4.83 -22.57
N GLY A 204 -27.00 3.66 -22.03
CA GLY A 204 -25.59 3.28 -21.85
C GLY A 204 -24.85 3.16 -23.18
N SER A 205 -25.48 2.52 -24.17
CA SER A 205 -24.94 2.37 -25.53
C SER A 205 -24.73 3.71 -26.22
N LEU A 206 -25.69 4.65 -26.08
CA LEU A 206 -25.55 6.01 -26.59
C LEU A 206 -24.41 6.77 -25.91
N ARG A 207 -24.21 6.61 -24.60
CA ARG A 207 -23.08 7.23 -23.90
C ARG A 207 -21.73 6.69 -24.37
N ASP A 208 -21.62 5.38 -24.58
CA ASP A 208 -20.40 4.77 -25.13
C ASP A 208 -20.10 5.32 -26.53
N LEU A 209 -21.14 5.47 -27.36
CA LEU A 209 -21.01 6.03 -28.70
C LEU A 209 -20.58 7.51 -28.67
N LEU A 210 -21.20 8.33 -27.81
CA LEU A 210 -20.82 9.74 -27.61
C LEU A 210 -19.37 9.88 -27.12
N TYR A 211 -18.95 9.01 -26.20
CA TYR A 211 -17.56 8.99 -25.73
C TYR A 211 -16.58 8.66 -26.86
N ARG A 212 -16.88 7.66 -27.70
CA ARG A 212 -16.07 7.32 -28.88
C ARG A 212 -16.02 8.48 -29.89
N ALA A 213 -17.15 9.11 -30.17
CA ALA A 213 -17.22 10.25 -31.09
C ALA A 213 -16.36 11.43 -30.61
N ARG A 214 -16.45 11.77 -29.31
CA ARG A 214 -15.65 12.84 -28.69
C ARG A 214 -14.15 12.57 -28.78
N ASN A 215 -13.70 11.35 -28.49
CA ASN A 215 -12.28 11.01 -28.52
C ASN A 215 -11.71 10.82 -29.93
N ALA A 216 -12.57 10.56 -30.92
CA ALA A 216 -12.20 10.51 -32.33
C ALA A 216 -12.16 11.91 -33.00
N GLY A 217 -12.46 12.99 -32.27
CA GLY A 217 -12.53 14.35 -32.83
C GLY A 217 -13.73 14.57 -33.74
N LEU A 218 -14.80 13.79 -33.59
CA LEU A 218 -15.99 13.81 -34.45
C LEU A 218 -17.17 14.60 -33.84
N ALA A 219 -16.94 15.31 -32.73
CA ALA A 219 -17.97 16.02 -31.96
C ALA A 219 -17.58 17.46 -31.68
#